data_AF-A0A1H5N2F9-F1
#
_entry.id   AF-A0A1H5N2F9-F1
#
_cell.length_a   1.000
_cell.length_b   1.000
_cell.length_c   1.000
_cell.angle_alpha   90.00
_cell.angle_beta   90.00
_cell.angle_gamma   90.00
#
_symmetry.space_group_name_H-M   'P 1'
#
loop_
_entity.id
_entity.type
_entity.pdbx_description
1 polymer ?
#
loop_
_entity_poly.entity_id
_entity_poly.type
_entity_poly.pdbx_seq_one_letter_code
_entity_poly.pdbx_strand_id
1 'polypeptide(L)'
;MTPRHQQWARLRDLLWLPPRPHGEQPRERVVGFSVTDALAERFGLLIIIVLGENVTGVVDGLSHEPTGALTLAVGLVAVVVGFGGWWTYFDFAGHRLPRPTRAGALQWMMIHLPLTAAAAAMGAAMVGLVEHAHDGRTPAATAWVLCGGTAVVLCATMVLASSLRVWSEDLGLYRPLARTCVAMAVVCVALGALRPAPLLLGLALVVVLGVPWGLAVAHRVAREGEPAV
;
A
#
# COMPACT_ATOMS: atom_id res chain seq x y z
N MET A 1 34.03 38.00 56.70
CA MET A 1 33.67 39.13 55.82
C MET A 1 34.48 39.04 54.55
N THR A 2 33.98 38.31 53.54
CA THR A 2 34.66 38.17 52.25
C THR A 2 34.40 39.43 51.40
N PRO A 3 35.45 40.03 50.80
CA PRO A 3 35.34 41.32 50.13
C PRO A 3 34.43 41.21 48.89
N ARG A 4 33.46 42.11 48.78
CA ARG A 4 32.44 42.18 47.71
C ARG A 4 33.00 41.97 46.30
N HIS A 5 34.26 42.37 46.05
CA HIS A 5 34.94 42.20 44.76
C HIS A 5 35.10 40.73 44.30
N GLN A 6 35.29 39.78 45.23
CA GLN A 6 35.37 38.36 44.86
C GLN A 6 33.99 37.77 44.48
N GLN A 7 32.93 38.32 45.06
CA GLN A 7 31.56 37.88 44.79
C GLN A 7 31.11 38.30 43.38
N TRP A 8 31.50 39.50 42.94
CA TRP A 8 31.25 40.01 41.59
C TRP A 8 32.04 39.26 40.52
N ALA A 9 33.28 38.86 40.80
CA ALA A 9 34.07 38.06 39.87
C ALA A 9 33.43 36.70 39.59
N ARG A 10 33.00 35.98 40.64
CA ARG A 10 32.31 34.69 40.51
C ARG A 10 30.96 34.81 39.81
N LEU A 11 30.20 35.87 40.06
CA LEU A 11 28.92 36.11 39.37
C LEU A 11 29.12 36.34 37.87
N ARG A 12 30.18 37.06 37.50
CA ARG A 12 30.53 37.29 36.09
C ARG A 12 30.90 35.98 35.38
N ASP A 13 31.67 35.13 36.03
CA ASP A 13 32.07 33.83 35.47
C ASP A 13 30.89 32.84 35.41
N LEU A 14 29.91 32.96 36.31
CA LEU A 14 28.69 32.16 36.31
C LEU A 14 27.67 32.62 35.25
N LEU A 15 27.62 33.92 34.96
CA LEU A 15 26.71 34.52 33.97
C LEU A 15 27.31 34.52 32.55
N TRP A 16 28.63 34.43 32.42
CA TRP A 16 29.32 34.42 31.13
C TRP A 16 29.47 33.00 30.59
N LEU A 17 28.49 32.57 29.80
CA LEU A 17 28.68 31.43 28.90
C LEU A 17 29.62 31.86 27.77
N PRO A 18 30.75 31.17 27.54
CA PRO A 18 31.58 31.47 26.38
C PRO A 18 30.73 31.39 25.10
N PRO A 19 30.94 32.28 24.11
CA PRO A 19 30.28 32.16 22.83
C PRO A 19 30.48 30.75 22.30
N ARG A 20 29.39 30.09 21.88
CA ARG A 20 29.48 28.76 21.26
C ARG A 20 30.53 28.85 20.14
N PRO A 21 31.49 27.93 20.05
CA PRO A 21 32.45 27.95 18.95
C PRO A 21 31.69 28.00 17.62
N HIS A 22 31.74 29.14 16.95
CA HIS A 22 31.16 29.32 15.62
C HIS A 22 32.20 28.80 14.62
N GLY A 23 32.07 27.52 14.25
CA GLY A 23 33.06 26.89 13.38
C GLY A 23 32.91 25.39 13.21
N GLU A 24 32.16 24.69 14.08
CA GLU A 24 31.68 23.36 13.71
C GLU A 24 30.54 23.53 12.73
N GLN A 25 30.88 23.52 11.43
CA GLN A 25 29.88 23.18 10.43
C GLN A 25 29.23 21.89 10.91
N PRO A 26 27.88 21.80 10.98
CA PRO A 26 27.23 20.54 11.22
C PRO A 26 27.80 19.61 10.16
N ARG A 27 28.59 18.59 10.59
CA ARG A 27 29.02 17.49 9.71
C ARG A 27 27.82 17.20 8.85
N GLU A 28 27.94 17.50 7.55
CA GLU A 28 26.89 17.42 6.55
C GLU A 28 25.84 16.46 7.07
N ARG A 29 24.78 17.01 7.68
CA ARG A 29 23.58 16.21 7.88
C ARG A 29 23.13 16.14 6.45
N VAL A 30 23.63 15.14 5.72
CA VAL A 30 23.17 14.82 4.39
C VAL A 30 21.67 14.78 4.61
N VAL A 31 20.98 15.83 4.18
CA VAL A 31 19.53 15.90 4.19
C VAL A 31 19.15 14.98 3.04
N GLY A 32 19.51 13.70 3.19
CA GLY A 32 19.17 12.64 2.29
C GLY A 32 17.69 12.55 2.44
N PHE A 33 16.99 13.01 1.41
CA PHE A 33 15.56 12.88 1.20
C PHE A 33 14.90 11.92 2.20
N SER A 34 14.50 12.48 3.35
CA SER A 34 13.97 11.70 4.47
C SER A 34 12.46 11.71 4.34
N VAL A 35 11.88 10.56 4.02
CA VAL A 35 10.42 10.39 4.03
C VAL A 35 9.95 10.58 5.47
N THR A 36 9.09 11.56 5.69
CA THR A 36 8.51 11.86 7.01
C THR A 36 7.27 11.00 7.25
N ASP A 37 6.90 10.83 8.53
CA ASP A 37 5.66 10.13 8.90
C ASP A 37 4.42 10.80 8.28
N ALA A 38 4.39 12.13 8.29
CA ALA A 38 3.31 12.90 7.65
C ALA A 38 3.23 12.66 6.13
N LEU A 39 4.35 12.43 5.45
CA LEU A 39 4.34 12.06 4.03
C LEU A 39 3.79 10.64 3.85
N ALA A 40 4.24 9.69 4.67
CA ALA A 40 3.74 8.31 4.64
C ALA A 40 2.22 8.25 4.90
N GLU A 41 1.72 9.02 5.86
CA GLU A 41 0.29 9.16 6.16
C GLU A 41 -0.47 9.69 4.93
N ARG A 42 0.02 10.75 4.27
CA ARG A 42 -0.61 11.31 3.08
C ARG A 42 -0.69 10.34 1.90
N PHE A 43 0.33 9.51 1.69
CA PHE A 43 0.27 8.47 0.67
C PHE A 43 -0.76 7.39 1.02
N GLY A 44 -0.89 7.01 2.29
CA GLY A 44 -1.97 6.15 2.76
C GLY A 44 -3.35 6.76 2.49
N LEU A 45 -3.54 8.03 2.83
CA LEU A 45 -4.80 8.76 2.58
C LEU A 45 -5.13 8.86 1.09
N LEU A 46 -4.14 9.09 0.22
CA LEU A 46 -4.32 9.09 -1.22
C LEU A 46 -4.88 7.75 -1.72
N ILE A 47 -4.34 6.64 -1.25
CA ILE A 47 -4.83 5.29 -1.60
C ILE A 47 -6.26 5.09 -1.10
N ILE A 48 -6.60 5.55 0.12
CA ILE A 48 -7.96 5.48 0.65
C ILE A 48 -8.94 6.26 -0.22
N ILE A 49 -8.58 7.48 -0.64
CA ILE A 49 -9.43 8.30 -1.51
C ILE A 49 -9.70 7.58 -2.84
N VAL A 50 -8.66 7.03 -3.46
CA VAL A 50 -8.81 6.27 -4.73
C VAL A 50 -9.66 5.03 -4.54
N LEU A 51 -9.52 4.32 -3.43
CA LEU A 51 -10.38 3.17 -3.12
C LEU A 51 -11.82 3.59 -2.83
N GLY A 52 -12.04 4.77 -2.25
CA GLY A 52 -13.35 5.37 -2.11
C GLY A 52 -14.01 5.63 -3.46
N GLU A 53 -13.24 6.14 -4.43
CA GLU A 53 -13.69 6.34 -5.81
C GLU A 53 -14.09 5.03 -6.50
N ASN A 54 -13.39 3.92 -6.21
CA ASN A 54 -13.79 2.61 -6.74
C ASN A 54 -15.19 2.20 -6.25
N VAL A 55 -15.55 2.52 -5.00
CA VAL A 55 -16.87 2.23 -4.44
C VAL A 55 -17.94 3.12 -5.06
N THR A 56 -17.66 4.42 -5.24
CA THR A 56 -18.61 5.34 -5.90
C THR A 56 -18.85 4.93 -7.35
N GLY A 57 -17.81 4.49 -8.08
CA GLY A 57 -17.97 3.95 -9.43
C GLY A 57 -18.87 2.73 -9.50
N VAL A 58 -18.77 1.79 -8.55
CA VAL A 58 -19.69 0.64 -8.50
C VAL A 58 -21.13 1.09 -8.23
N VAL A 59 -21.34 2.04 -7.32
CA VAL A 59 -22.68 2.59 -7.03
C VAL A 59 -23.26 3.28 -8.27
N ASP A 60 -22.44 4.02 -9.01
CA ASP A 60 -22.84 4.67 -10.26
C ASP A 60 -23.25 3.63 -11.33
N GLY A 61 -22.46 2.58 -11.52
CA GLY A 61 -22.80 1.48 -12.43
C GLY A 61 -24.09 0.74 -12.05
N LEU A 62 -24.37 0.60 -10.74
CA LEU A 62 -25.62 0.03 -10.26
C LEU A 62 -26.84 0.94 -10.49
N SER A 63 -26.65 2.25 -10.59
CA SER A 63 -27.75 3.21 -10.74
C SER A 63 -28.33 3.27 -12.15
N HIS A 64 -27.58 2.80 -13.16
CA HIS A 64 -27.95 2.84 -14.57
C HIS A 64 -28.62 1.54 -15.07
N GLU A 65 -28.53 0.45 -14.31
CA GLU A 65 -29.03 -0.88 -14.71
C GLU A 65 -30.32 -1.30 -13.97
N PRO A 66 -31.24 -2.03 -14.62
CA PRO A 66 -32.38 -2.65 -13.94
C PRO A 66 -31.88 -3.56 -12.80
N THR A 67 -32.39 -3.35 -11.58
CA THR A 67 -31.89 -3.99 -10.35
C THR A 67 -32.24 -5.49 -10.27
N GLY A 68 -31.54 -6.31 -11.06
CA GLY A 68 -31.56 -7.77 -10.96
C GLY A 68 -30.61 -8.28 -9.88
N ALA A 69 -30.93 -9.44 -9.28
CA ALA A 69 -30.10 -10.07 -8.25
C ALA A 69 -28.65 -10.34 -8.71
N LEU A 70 -28.47 -10.66 -10.00
CA LEU A 70 -27.15 -10.85 -10.61
C LEU A 70 -26.34 -9.55 -10.64
N THR A 71 -26.93 -8.44 -11.08
CA THR A 71 -26.27 -7.13 -11.11
C THR A 71 -25.81 -6.71 -9.72
N LEU A 72 -26.67 -6.91 -8.71
CA LEU A 72 -26.33 -6.64 -7.31
C LEU A 72 -25.19 -7.53 -6.81
N ALA A 73 -25.19 -8.82 -7.16
CA ALA A 73 -24.11 -9.74 -6.80
C ALA A 73 -22.77 -9.33 -7.45
N VAL A 74 -22.78 -8.92 -8.73
CA VAL A 74 -21.58 -8.42 -9.43
C VAL A 74 -21.07 -7.14 -8.77
N GLY A 75 -21.97 -6.19 -8.44
CA GLY A 75 -21.61 -4.97 -7.72
C GLY A 75 -20.99 -5.25 -6.34
N LEU A 76 -21.60 -6.14 -5.55
CA LEU A 76 -21.07 -6.53 -4.25
C LEU A 76 -19.67 -7.15 -4.37
N VAL A 77 -19.49 -8.07 -5.33
CA VAL A 77 -18.19 -8.70 -5.57
C VAL A 77 -17.16 -7.67 -6.04
N ALA A 78 -17.54 -6.70 -6.88
CA ALA A 78 -16.65 -5.62 -7.31
C ALA A 78 -16.15 -4.77 -6.12
N VAL A 79 -17.04 -4.43 -5.18
CA VAL A 79 -16.64 -3.75 -3.93
C VAL A 79 -15.66 -4.59 -3.11
N VAL A 80 -15.91 -5.91 -2.99
CA VAL A 80 -14.99 -6.81 -2.27
C VAL A 80 -13.62 -6.90 -2.96
N VAL A 81 -13.56 -6.87 -4.30
CA VAL A 81 -12.29 -6.76 -5.04
C VAL A 81 -11.56 -5.46 -4.71
N GLY A 82 -12.27 -4.34 -4.58
CA GLY A 82 -11.71 -3.07 -4.12
C GLY A 82 -11.10 -3.17 -2.71
N PHE A 83 -11.83 -3.79 -1.78
CA PHE A 83 -11.30 -4.11 -0.44
C PHE A 83 -10.09 -5.05 -0.48
N GLY A 84 -10.01 -5.96 -1.46
CA GLY A 84 -8.84 -6.79 -1.65
C GLY A 84 -7.59 -5.99 -2.04
N GLY A 85 -7.76 -4.94 -2.85
CA GLY A 85 -6.70 -3.97 -3.09
C GLY A 85 -6.29 -3.22 -1.82
N TRP A 86 -7.28 -2.82 -1.01
CA TRP A 86 -7.07 -2.14 0.27
C TRP A 86 -6.22 -2.97 1.25
N TRP A 87 -6.62 -4.22 1.56
CA TRP A 87 -5.85 -5.06 2.50
C TRP A 87 -4.45 -5.34 1.96
N THR A 88 -4.30 -5.49 0.64
CA THR A 88 -3.01 -5.84 0.03
C THR A 88 -2.02 -4.71 0.31
N TYR A 89 -2.43 -3.47 0.10
CA TYR A 89 -1.58 -2.32 0.38
C TYR A 89 -1.38 -2.11 1.89
N PHE A 90 -2.45 -2.02 2.69
CA PHE A 90 -2.34 -1.62 4.09
C PHE A 90 -1.66 -2.67 4.97
N ASP A 91 -1.90 -3.96 4.73
CA ASP A 91 -1.32 -5.01 5.57
C ASP A 91 0.16 -5.21 5.27
N PHE A 92 0.60 -4.98 4.01
CA PHE A 92 1.98 -5.30 3.60
C PHE A 92 2.89 -4.08 3.49
N ALA A 93 2.35 -2.89 3.20
CA ALA A 93 3.13 -1.69 2.95
C ALA A 93 2.64 -0.42 3.67
N GLY A 94 1.36 -0.33 4.00
CA GLY A 94 0.75 0.86 4.60
C GLY A 94 1.38 1.26 5.93
N HIS A 95 1.52 2.57 6.16
CA HIS A 95 2.07 3.18 7.39
C HIS A 95 3.52 2.78 7.74
N ARG A 96 4.28 2.21 6.79
CA ARG A 96 5.66 1.77 7.02
C ARG A 96 6.65 2.69 6.31
N LEU A 97 7.68 3.09 7.04
CA LEU A 97 8.75 3.93 6.50
C LEU A 97 9.73 3.11 5.63
N PRO A 98 10.24 3.71 4.53
CA PRO A 98 11.31 3.10 3.76
C PRO A 98 12.61 3.01 4.56
N ARG A 99 13.53 2.18 4.08
CA ARG A 99 14.92 2.15 4.58
C ARG A 99 15.54 3.54 4.44
N PRO A 100 16.43 3.95 5.38
CA PRO A 100 17.03 5.30 5.42
C PRO A 100 18.15 5.42 4.36
N THR A 101 17.81 5.12 3.11
CA THR A 101 18.70 5.12 1.96
C THR A 101 18.01 5.90 0.84
N ARG A 102 18.77 6.68 0.08
CA ARG A 102 18.22 7.48 -1.03
C ARG A 102 17.48 6.60 -2.04
N ALA A 103 18.02 5.43 -2.36
CA ALA A 103 17.41 4.48 -3.28
C ALA A 103 16.08 3.94 -2.73
N GLY A 104 16.03 3.54 -1.46
CA GLY A 104 14.79 3.05 -0.83
C GLY A 104 13.70 4.11 -0.75
N ALA A 105 14.06 5.36 -0.44
CA ALA A 105 13.10 6.46 -0.39
C ALA A 105 12.57 6.84 -1.79
N LEU A 106 13.44 6.87 -2.81
CA LEU A 106 13.01 7.13 -4.18
C LEU A 106 12.14 5.99 -4.73
N GLN A 107 12.53 4.73 -4.52
CA GLN A 107 11.72 3.57 -4.89
C GLN A 107 10.35 3.63 -4.21
N TRP A 108 10.30 3.89 -2.90
CA TRP A 108 9.06 4.03 -2.16
C TRP A 108 8.16 5.09 -2.80
N MET A 109 8.68 6.28 -3.09
CA MET A 109 7.89 7.35 -3.67
C MET A 109 7.43 7.05 -5.11
N MET A 110 8.32 6.51 -5.94
CA MET A 110 8.02 6.26 -7.35
C MET A 110 7.05 5.10 -7.54
N ILE A 111 7.03 4.10 -6.66
CA ILE A 111 6.15 2.93 -6.76
C ILE A 111 4.71 3.23 -6.32
N HIS A 112 4.49 4.25 -5.47
CA HIS A 112 3.12 4.69 -5.17
C HIS A 112 2.39 5.20 -6.41
N LEU A 113 3.07 5.82 -7.38
CA LEU A 113 2.45 6.32 -8.60
C LEU A 113 1.76 5.22 -9.44
N PRO A 114 2.47 4.16 -9.90
CA PRO A 114 1.83 3.08 -10.64
C PRO A 114 0.84 2.29 -9.78
N LEU A 115 1.07 2.18 -8.46
CA LEU A 115 0.13 1.54 -7.55
C LEU A 115 -1.22 2.27 -7.49
N THR A 116 -1.19 3.59 -7.27
CA THR A 116 -2.38 4.43 -7.23
C THR A 116 -3.09 4.44 -8.59
N ALA A 117 -2.33 4.53 -9.69
CA ALA A 117 -2.90 4.47 -11.04
C ALA A 117 -3.60 3.13 -11.32
N ALA A 118 -2.99 2.01 -10.89
CA ALA A 118 -3.59 0.69 -11.03
C ALA A 118 -4.86 0.53 -10.18
N ALA A 119 -4.85 1.04 -8.93
CA ALA A 119 -6.03 1.02 -8.07
C ALA A 119 -7.19 1.83 -8.67
N ALA A 120 -6.91 3.00 -9.26
CA ALA A 120 -7.91 3.81 -9.96
C ALA A 120 -8.42 3.11 -11.24
N ALA A 121 -7.53 2.49 -12.01
CA ALA A 121 -7.91 1.72 -13.20
C ALA A 121 -8.81 0.53 -12.86
N MET A 122 -8.56 -0.15 -11.73
CA MET A 122 -9.46 -1.19 -11.22
C MET A 122 -10.85 -0.64 -10.94
N GLY A 123 -10.98 0.52 -10.28
CA GLY A 123 -12.28 1.16 -10.03
C GLY A 123 -13.04 1.49 -11.31
N ALA A 124 -12.36 2.10 -12.29
CA ALA A 124 -12.97 2.40 -13.58
C ALA A 124 -13.47 1.13 -14.29
N ALA A 125 -12.70 0.03 -14.22
CA ALA A 125 -13.11 -1.24 -14.81
C ALA A 125 -14.24 -1.93 -14.03
N MET A 126 -14.40 -1.69 -12.73
CA MET A 126 -15.51 -2.24 -11.94
C MET A 126 -16.86 -1.73 -12.44
N VAL A 127 -16.94 -0.49 -12.92
CA VAL A 127 -18.17 0.06 -13.54
C VAL A 127 -18.57 -0.80 -14.74
N GLY A 128 -17.64 -1.01 -15.67
CA GLY A 128 -17.88 -1.86 -16.84
C GLY A 128 -18.14 -3.32 -16.49
N LEU A 129 -17.69 -3.81 -15.33
CA LEU A 129 -18.02 -5.15 -14.84
C LEU A 129 -19.50 -5.25 -14.45
N VAL A 130 -20.04 -4.20 -13.81
CA VAL A 130 -21.45 -4.11 -13.38
C VAL A 130 -22.37 -3.89 -14.57
N GLU A 131 -22.04 -2.97 -15.47
CA GLU A 131 -22.83 -2.70 -16.69
C GLU A 131 -23.02 -3.98 -17.53
N HIS A 132 -21.97 -4.80 -17.63
CA HIS A 132 -22.01 -6.02 -18.42
C HIS A 132 -22.35 -7.27 -17.59
N ALA A 133 -22.99 -7.13 -16.41
CA ALA A 133 -23.21 -8.21 -15.45
C ALA A 133 -23.90 -9.46 -16.04
N HIS A 134 -24.76 -9.27 -17.04
CA HIS A 134 -25.55 -10.33 -17.67
C HIS A 134 -24.86 -10.96 -18.89
N ASP A 135 -23.70 -10.44 -19.30
CA ASP A 135 -22.97 -10.98 -20.44
C ASP A 135 -22.34 -12.35 -20.10
N GLY A 136 -22.37 -13.26 -21.07
CA GLY A 136 -21.72 -14.57 -20.94
C GLY A 136 -20.20 -14.48 -20.79
N ARG A 137 -19.58 -13.35 -21.15
CA ARG A 137 -18.14 -13.07 -21.04
C ARG A 137 -17.91 -11.59 -20.78
N THR A 138 -17.00 -11.26 -19.88
CA THR A 138 -16.61 -9.86 -19.63
C THR A 138 -15.99 -9.24 -20.90
N PRO A 139 -16.35 -7.99 -21.24
CA PRO A 139 -15.71 -7.26 -22.33
C PRO A 139 -14.18 -7.24 -22.19
N ALA A 140 -13.48 -7.30 -23.32
CA ALA A 140 -12.02 -7.42 -23.31
C ALA A 140 -11.34 -6.25 -22.59
N ALA A 141 -11.80 -5.02 -22.82
CA ALA A 141 -11.27 -3.83 -22.16
C ALA A 141 -11.42 -3.94 -20.63
N THR A 142 -12.62 -4.22 -20.15
CA THR A 142 -12.93 -4.40 -18.72
C THR A 142 -12.07 -5.51 -18.09
N ALA A 143 -12.01 -6.68 -18.72
CA ALA A 143 -11.25 -7.82 -18.21
C ALA A 143 -9.75 -7.52 -18.11
N TRP A 144 -9.16 -6.92 -19.15
CA TRP A 144 -7.74 -6.57 -19.16
C TRP A 144 -7.39 -5.48 -18.16
N VAL A 145 -8.21 -4.42 -18.08
CA VAL A 145 -7.95 -3.32 -17.14
C VAL A 145 -8.10 -3.80 -15.70
N LEU A 146 -9.15 -4.56 -15.38
CA LEU A 146 -9.37 -5.05 -14.01
C LEU A 146 -8.30 -6.07 -13.59
N CYS A 147 -8.01 -7.06 -14.44
CA CYS A 147 -7.00 -8.07 -14.13
C CYS A 147 -5.58 -7.51 -14.14
N GLY A 148 -5.27 -6.66 -15.12
CA GLY A 148 -3.98 -5.98 -15.24
C GLY A 148 -3.74 -5.04 -14.06
N GLY A 149 -4.74 -4.23 -13.69
CA GLY A 149 -4.70 -3.38 -12.51
C GLY A 149 -4.46 -4.20 -11.23
N THR A 150 -5.19 -5.30 -11.05
CA THR A 150 -5.02 -6.21 -9.90
C THR A 150 -3.61 -6.81 -9.86
N ALA A 151 -3.09 -7.27 -11.00
CA ALA A 151 -1.72 -7.79 -11.13
C ALA A 151 -0.67 -6.73 -10.77
N VAL A 152 -0.86 -5.49 -11.23
CA VAL A 152 0.02 -4.37 -10.89
C VAL A 152 -0.07 -4.05 -9.41
N VAL A 153 -1.26 -4.03 -8.80
CA VAL A 153 -1.41 -3.81 -7.35
C VAL A 153 -0.63 -4.86 -6.55
N LEU A 154 -0.77 -6.14 -6.87
CA LEU A 154 -0.04 -7.24 -6.21
C LEU A 154 1.49 -7.07 -6.33
N CYS A 155 1.98 -6.85 -7.55
CA CYS A 155 3.42 -6.72 -7.81
C CYS A 155 4.00 -5.42 -7.23
N ALA A 156 3.34 -4.27 -7.48
CA ALA A 156 3.78 -2.97 -7.00
C ALA A 156 3.80 -2.92 -5.47
N THR A 157 2.85 -3.58 -4.80
CA THR A 157 2.89 -3.69 -3.33
C THR A 157 4.11 -4.44 -2.84
N MET A 158 4.51 -5.53 -3.51
CA MET A 158 5.71 -6.28 -3.13
C MET A 158 7.00 -5.52 -3.43
N VAL A 159 7.05 -4.81 -4.56
CA VAL A 159 8.16 -3.91 -4.89
C VAL A 159 8.23 -2.75 -3.90
N LEU A 160 7.09 -2.20 -3.47
CA LEU A 160 7.03 -1.19 -2.42
C LEU A 160 7.51 -1.77 -1.09
N ALA A 161 7.03 -2.96 -0.72
CA ALA A 161 7.43 -3.63 0.50
C ALA A 161 8.93 -3.90 0.55
N SER A 162 9.58 -4.19 -0.59
CA SER A 162 11.02 -4.42 -0.64
C SER A 162 11.86 -3.19 -0.28
N SER A 163 11.30 -1.97 -0.37
CA SER A 163 11.98 -0.74 0.06
C SER A 163 11.86 -0.49 1.57
N LEU A 164 11.04 -1.28 2.29
CA LEU A 164 10.78 -1.11 3.71
C LEU A 164 11.83 -1.81 4.59
N ARG A 165 11.98 -1.34 5.83
CA ARG A 165 12.87 -1.96 6.83
C ARG A 165 12.39 -3.35 7.25
N VAL A 166 11.08 -3.48 7.46
CA VAL A 166 10.42 -4.73 7.87
C VAL A 166 10.69 -5.90 6.92
N TRP A 167 10.93 -5.64 5.64
CA TRP A 167 11.26 -6.67 4.67
C TRP A 167 12.54 -7.43 5.04
N SER A 168 13.56 -6.73 5.54
CA SER A 168 14.81 -7.38 5.98
C SER A 168 14.67 -8.04 7.35
N GLU A 169 13.72 -7.60 8.17
CA GLU A 169 13.47 -8.12 9.51
C GLU A 169 12.68 -9.44 9.46
N ASP A 170 11.76 -9.58 8.50
CA ASP A 170 10.92 -10.77 8.34
C ASP A 170 10.97 -11.33 6.90
N LEU A 171 12.17 -11.75 6.49
CA LEU A 171 12.37 -12.41 5.19
C LEU A 171 11.61 -13.74 5.08
N GLY A 172 11.27 -14.37 6.21
CA GLY A 172 10.52 -15.62 6.28
C GLY A 172 9.10 -15.47 5.77
N LEU A 173 8.44 -14.34 6.06
CA LEU A 173 7.12 -14.00 5.54
C LEU A 173 7.19 -13.36 4.14
N TYR A 174 8.07 -12.37 3.94
CA TYR A 174 8.03 -11.55 2.73
C TYR A 174 8.49 -12.27 1.45
N ARG A 175 9.42 -13.23 1.54
CA ARG A 175 9.84 -14.03 0.38
C ARG A 175 8.73 -14.93 -0.18
N PRO A 176 8.04 -15.78 0.62
CA PRO A 176 6.92 -16.55 0.11
C PRO A 176 5.77 -15.66 -0.34
N LEU A 177 5.47 -14.59 0.41
CA LEU A 177 4.43 -13.63 0.03
C LEU A 177 4.69 -13.02 -1.35
N ALA A 178 5.91 -12.57 -1.63
CA ALA A 178 6.26 -12.02 -2.93
C ALA A 178 6.13 -13.04 -4.07
N ARG A 179 6.54 -14.29 -3.85
CA ARG A 179 6.36 -15.36 -4.85
C ARG A 179 4.88 -15.65 -5.11
N THR A 180 4.08 -15.68 -4.05
CA THR A 180 2.63 -15.87 -4.13
C THR A 180 1.96 -14.72 -4.89
N CYS A 181 2.32 -13.47 -4.61
CA CYS A 181 1.81 -12.31 -5.35
C CYS A 181 2.16 -12.37 -6.84
N VAL A 182 3.40 -12.76 -7.19
CA VAL A 182 3.80 -12.94 -8.59
C VAL A 182 3.03 -14.08 -9.26
N ALA A 183 2.85 -15.21 -8.58
CA ALA A 183 2.06 -16.32 -9.09
C ALA A 183 0.59 -15.89 -9.32
N MET A 184 0.00 -15.17 -8.37
CA MET A 184 -1.37 -14.64 -8.49
C MET A 184 -1.48 -13.58 -9.58
N ALA A 185 -0.46 -12.76 -9.81
CA ALA A 185 -0.43 -11.83 -10.93
C ALA A 185 -0.45 -12.55 -12.29
N VAL A 186 0.23 -13.69 -12.42
CA VAL A 186 0.15 -14.53 -13.63
C VAL A 186 -1.27 -15.10 -13.80
N VAL A 187 -1.91 -15.52 -12.70
CA VAL A 187 -3.32 -15.96 -12.73
C VAL A 187 -4.24 -14.83 -13.18
N CYS A 188 -4.04 -13.59 -12.71
CA CYS A 188 -4.80 -12.43 -13.21
C CYS A 188 -4.65 -12.26 -14.73
N VAL A 189 -3.43 -12.34 -15.27
CA VAL A 189 -3.21 -12.24 -16.71
C VAL A 189 -3.97 -13.34 -17.48
N ALA A 190 -3.96 -14.57 -16.96
CA ALA A 190 -4.73 -15.67 -17.54
C ALA A 190 -6.25 -15.41 -17.49
N LEU A 191 -6.78 -14.92 -16.36
CA LEU A 191 -8.19 -14.54 -16.22
C LEU A 191 -8.60 -13.43 -17.20
N GLY A 192 -7.73 -12.43 -17.39
CA GLY A 192 -7.92 -11.36 -18.36
C GLY A 192 -8.02 -11.87 -19.80
N ALA A 193 -7.22 -12.88 -20.15
CA ALA A 193 -7.28 -13.52 -21.47
C ALA A 193 -8.52 -14.43 -21.65
N LEU A 194 -8.89 -15.18 -20.62
CA LEU A 194 -10.03 -16.10 -20.64
C LEU A 194 -11.37 -15.36 -20.72
N ARG A 195 -11.47 -14.19 -20.08
CA ARG A 195 -12.69 -13.36 -20.03
C ARG A 195 -13.92 -14.18 -19.61
N PRO A 196 -13.91 -14.78 -18.40
CA PRO A 196 -15.07 -15.49 -17.88
C PRO A 196 -16.26 -14.53 -17.70
N ALA A 197 -17.42 -15.05 -17.31
CA ALA A 197 -18.56 -14.21 -16.97
C ALA A 197 -18.21 -13.22 -15.84
N PRO A 198 -18.78 -12.00 -15.80
CA PRO A 198 -18.41 -10.94 -14.85
C PRO A 198 -18.41 -11.37 -13.38
N LEU A 199 -19.45 -12.11 -12.95
CA LEU A 199 -19.52 -12.61 -11.58
C LEU A 199 -18.38 -13.58 -11.28
N LEU A 200 -18.10 -14.52 -12.19
CA LEU A 200 -17.01 -15.47 -12.04
C LEU A 200 -15.65 -14.78 -12.04
N LEU A 201 -15.47 -13.76 -12.88
CA LEU A 201 -14.25 -12.96 -12.90
C LEU A 201 -14.03 -12.28 -11.55
N GLY A 202 -15.07 -11.60 -11.03
CA GLY A 202 -15.00 -10.93 -9.74
C GLY A 202 -14.68 -11.90 -8.60
N LEU A 203 -15.37 -13.04 -8.53
CA LEU A 203 -15.12 -14.06 -7.51
C LEU A 203 -13.70 -14.64 -7.60
N ALA A 204 -13.21 -14.88 -8.82
CA ALA A 204 -11.84 -15.34 -9.02
C ALA A 204 -10.81 -14.30 -8.53
N LEU A 205 -11.05 -13.01 -8.78
CA LEU A 205 -10.18 -11.94 -8.30
C LEU A 205 -10.22 -11.79 -6.77
N VAL A 206 -11.36 -12.01 -6.13
CA VAL A 206 -11.45 -12.06 -4.65
C VAL A 206 -10.56 -13.19 -4.11
N VAL A 207 -10.60 -14.38 -4.71
CA VAL A 207 -9.74 -15.50 -4.32
C VAL A 207 -8.26 -15.15 -4.52
N VAL A 208 -7.91 -14.62 -5.70
CA VAL A 208 -6.53 -14.18 -6.02
C VAL A 208 -6.01 -13.19 -4.98
N LEU A 209 -6.81 -12.18 -4.62
CA LEU A 209 -6.43 -11.17 -3.62
C LEU A 209 -6.40 -11.71 -2.18
N GLY A 210 -7.22 -12.73 -1.89
CA GLY A 210 -7.29 -13.36 -0.57
C GLY A 210 -6.15 -14.36 -0.29
N VAL A 211 -5.56 -14.98 -1.32
CA VAL A 211 -4.50 -15.99 -1.14
C VAL A 211 -3.24 -15.43 -0.44
N PRO A 212 -2.65 -14.28 -0.87
CA PRO A 212 -1.52 -13.67 -0.16
C PRO A 212 -1.86 -13.28 1.29
N TRP A 213 -3.08 -12.78 1.51
CA TRP A 213 -3.56 -12.41 2.84
C TRP A 213 -3.69 -13.62 3.76
N GLY A 214 -4.30 -14.70 3.28
CA GLY A 214 -4.42 -15.96 4.02
C GLY A 214 -3.06 -16.57 4.38
N LEU A 215 -2.07 -16.49 3.48
CA LEU A 215 -0.70 -16.90 3.78
C LEU A 215 -0.09 -16.07 4.91
N ALA A 216 -0.31 -14.76 4.92
CA ALA A 216 0.19 -13.89 5.98
C ALA A 216 -0.48 -14.17 7.34
N VAL A 217 -1.80 -14.42 7.34
CA VAL A 217 -2.54 -14.82 8.55
C VAL A 217 -2.03 -16.15 9.08
N ALA A 218 -1.90 -17.16 8.23
CA ALA A 218 -1.39 -18.48 8.61
C ALA A 218 0.04 -18.40 9.20
N HIS A 219 0.90 -17.54 8.63
CA HIS A 219 2.24 -17.32 9.16
C HIS A 219 2.22 -16.68 10.55
N ARG A 220 1.35 -15.69 10.79
CA ARG A 220 1.23 -15.04 12.11
C ARG A 220 0.75 -16.02 13.18
N VAL A 221 -0.30 -16.79 12.89
CA VAL A 221 -0.84 -17.80 13.82
C VAL A 221 0.21 -18.86 14.16
N ALA A 222 1.01 -19.30 13.18
CA ALA A 222 2.07 -20.27 13.43
C ALA A 222 3.17 -19.75 14.37
N ARG A 223 3.49 -18.45 14.32
CA ARG A 223 4.50 -17.82 15.17
C ARG A 223 4.03 -17.55 16.60
N GLU A 224 2.74 -17.32 16.80
CA GLU A 224 2.14 -17.12 18.13
C GLU A 224 2.06 -18.44 18.94
N GLY A 225 2.08 -19.59 18.26
CA GLY A 225 2.05 -20.91 18.87
C GLY A 225 3.40 -21.47 19.32
N GLU A 226 4.53 -20.79 19.05
CA GLU A 226 5.85 -21.21 19.53
C GLU A 226 6.09 -20.65 20.94
N PRO A 227 6.09 -21.50 22.00
CA PRO A 227 6.47 -21.03 23.33
C PRO A 227 7.92 -20.55 23.31
N ALA A 228 8.18 -19.39 23.92
CA ALA A 228 9.52 -18.85 24.08
C ALA A 228 10.39 -19.88 24.83
N VAL A 229 11.34 -20.48 24.10
CA VAL A 229 12.39 -21.36 24.63
C VAL A 229 13.55 -20.52 25.12
#